data_AF-A0A5C3LGR8-F1
#
_entry.id   AF-A0A5C3LGR8-F1
#
_cell.length_a   1.000
_cell.length_b   1.000
_cell.length_c   1.000
_cell.angle_alpha   90.00
_cell.angle_beta   90.00
_cell.angle_gamma   90.00
#
_symmetry.space_group_name_H-M   'P 1'
#
loop_
_entity.id
_entity.type
_entity.pdbx_description
1 polymer ?
#
loop_
_entity_poly.entity_id
_entity_poly.type
_entity_poly.pdbx_seq_one_letter_code
_entity_poly.pdbx_strand_id
1 'polypeptide(L)'
;MCTLTIALSLSLLFLLTTLLPAKKSNNDTLLSCTPISTTHIQNNTCVLAPEVTKGPYYHSEGHPIRQNIAEWQDGLLLLLDIGVIDIETCQPLPNVLVDIWQANATGNYAGHPFPLLHLANKKPQVGGKHSGLLMAFPCTLHKETWLRGAWPTNRNEVAQFTTIFPGYYTGHATHIHTKVFPEWTPLPNGMFKAS
;
A
#
# COMPACT_ATOMS: atom_id res chain seq x y z
N MET A 1 12.14 -6.47 26.62
CA MET A 1 11.91 -6.50 25.16
C MET A 1 10.43 -6.20 24.98
N CYS A 2 10.09 -4.98 24.57
CA CYS A 2 8.70 -4.56 24.41
C CYS A 2 8.28 -4.90 22.98
N THR A 3 7.42 -5.90 22.81
CA THR A 3 6.79 -6.20 21.52
C THR A 3 5.71 -5.15 21.28
N LEU A 4 6.02 -4.13 20.49
CA LEU A 4 5.00 -3.17 20.04
C LEU A 4 4.04 -3.89 19.09
N THR A 5 2.79 -4.00 19.50
CA THR A 5 1.77 -4.75 18.75
C THR A 5 0.87 -3.73 18.05
N ILE A 6 0.91 -3.69 16.72
CA ILE A 6 0.40 -2.57 15.92
C ILE A 6 -0.96 -2.91 15.32
N ALA A 7 -1.94 -2.02 15.50
CA ALA A 7 -3.20 -2.06 14.77
C ALA A 7 -3.14 -1.09 13.57
N LEU A 8 -3.53 -1.58 12.40
CA LEU A 8 -3.64 -0.80 11.16
C LEU A 8 -5.10 -0.38 10.96
N SER A 9 -5.37 0.91 11.06
CA SER A 9 -6.63 1.49 10.60
C SER A 9 -6.47 1.87 9.14
N LEU A 10 -6.75 0.92 8.23
CA LEU A 10 -6.88 1.25 6.81
C LEU A 10 -8.21 1.96 6.60
N SER A 11 -8.16 3.30 6.51
CA SER A 11 -9.24 4.05 5.87
C SER A 11 -9.06 3.89 4.37
N LEU A 12 -9.37 2.69 3.86
CA LEU A 12 -9.42 2.48 2.43
C LEU A 12 -10.66 3.21 1.94
N LEU A 13 -10.49 4.49 1.58
CA LEU A 13 -11.48 5.24 0.84
C LEU A 13 -11.53 4.62 -0.56
N PHE A 14 -12.16 3.45 -0.66
CA PHE A 14 -12.62 2.94 -1.93
C PHE A 14 -13.51 4.03 -2.51
N LEU A 15 -13.09 4.68 -3.59
CA LEU A 15 -14.03 5.20 -4.58
C LEU A 15 -14.70 3.99 -5.28
N LEU A 16 -15.38 3.15 -4.50
CA LEU A 16 -16.47 2.33 -4.96
C LEU A 16 -17.66 2.76 -4.11
N THR A 17 -18.46 3.64 -4.70
CA THR A 17 -19.75 4.10 -4.21
C THR A 17 -20.71 2.90 -4.06
N THR A 18 -20.56 2.08 -3.03
CA THR A 18 -21.71 1.39 -2.45
C THR A 18 -22.40 2.38 -1.53
N LEU A 19 -23.35 3.12 -2.10
CA LEU A 19 -24.67 3.39 -1.51
C LEU A 19 -24.74 3.45 0.03
N LEU A 20 -23.90 4.27 0.68
CA LEU A 20 -24.39 5.02 1.81
C LEU A 20 -25.22 6.15 1.19
N PRO A 21 -26.44 6.43 1.66
CA PRO A 21 -27.23 7.50 1.11
C PRO A 21 -26.47 8.80 1.36
N ALA A 22 -25.74 9.27 0.33
CA ALA A 22 -25.40 10.67 0.22
C ALA A 22 -26.71 11.40 0.43
N LYS A 23 -26.73 12.32 1.39
CA LYS A 23 -27.83 13.23 1.62
C LYS A 23 -28.16 13.85 0.27
N LYS A 24 -29.24 13.40 -0.37
CA LYS A 24 -29.62 13.74 -1.74
C LYS A 24 -29.79 15.26 -1.84
N SER A 25 -28.72 15.93 -2.24
CA SER A 25 -28.76 17.28 -2.75
C SER A 25 -29.06 17.16 -4.24
N ASN A 26 -29.98 17.97 -4.77
CA ASN A 26 -30.44 17.87 -6.16
C ASN A 26 -29.36 18.19 -7.23
N ASN A 27 -28.08 18.36 -6.85
CA ASN A 27 -26.99 18.83 -7.71
C ASN A 27 -25.73 17.94 -7.70
N ASP A 28 -25.79 16.69 -7.24
CA ASP A 28 -24.58 15.84 -7.19
C ASP A 28 -24.25 15.25 -8.57
N THR A 29 -23.25 15.81 -9.23
CA THR A 29 -22.69 15.33 -10.49
C THR A 29 -21.94 14.01 -10.28
N LEU A 30 -22.22 12.99 -11.10
CA LEU A 30 -21.44 11.75 -11.13
C LEU A 30 -19.97 12.10 -11.43
N LEU A 31 -19.02 11.57 -10.62
CA LEU A 31 -17.58 11.88 -10.69
C LEU A 31 -17.18 13.31 -10.28
N SER A 32 -18.01 14.00 -9.48
CA SER A 32 -17.62 15.28 -8.89
C SER A 32 -16.39 15.13 -7.98
N CYS A 33 -15.42 16.04 -8.09
CA CYS A 33 -14.27 16.10 -7.21
C CYS A 33 -14.71 16.48 -5.79
N THR A 34 -14.74 15.52 -4.86
CA THR A 34 -14.84 15.83 -3.44
C THR A 34 -13.57 16.54 -2.96
N PRO A 35 -13.68 17.63 -2.17
CA PRO A 35 -12.51 18.28 -1.62
C PRO A 35 -11.73 17.29 -0.74
N ILE A 36 -10.41 17.25 -0.91
CA ILE A 36 -9.52 16.47 -0.05
C ILE A 36 -9.58 17.07 1.35
N SER A 37 -10.23 16.37 2.26
CA SER A 37 -10.26 16.73 3.68
C SER A 37 -9.07 16.08 4.39
N THR A 38 -8.58 16.71 5.44
CA THR A 38 -7.61 16.08 6.35
C THR A 38 -8.28 14.89 7.02
N THR A 39 -7.78 13.69 6.74
CA THR A 39 -8.25 12.45 7.37
C THR A 39 -7.67 12.37 8.78
N HIS A 40 -8.50 11.91 9.72
CA HIS A 40 -8.11 11.59 11.09
C HIS A 40 -8.51 10.16 11.39
N ILE A 41 -7.72 9.46 12.21
CA ILE A 41 -8.11 8.13 12.68
C ILE A 41 -9.44 8.22 13.42
N GLN A 42 -10.37 7.33 13.05
CA GLN A 42 -11.64 7.14 13.75
C GLN A 42 -11.43 6.03 14.79
N ASN A 43 -11.44 6.37 16.08
CA ASN A 43 -11.18 5.43 17.19
C ASN A 43 -12.37 4.47 17.47
N ASN A 44 -13.02 3.97 16.43
CA ASN A 44 -14.20 3.12 16.55
C ASN A 44 -13.84 1.65 16.81
N THR A 45 -12.59 1.25 16.54
CA THR A 45 -12.09 -0.11 16.74
C THR A 45 -10.60 -0.10 17.10
N CYS A 46 -10.25 -0.72 18.22
CA CYS A 46 -8.88 -0.92 18.70
C CYS A 46 -8.63 -2.42 18.82
N VAL A 47 -8.26 -3.06 17.72
CA VAL A 47 -8.01 -4.51 17.64
C VAL A 47 -6.72 -4.76 16.88
N LEU A 48 -6.00 -5.81 17.29
CA LEU A 48 -4.73 -6.13 16.67
C LEU A 48 -4.92 -6.47 15.18
N ALA A 49 -4.14 -5.83 14.31
CA ALA A 49 -4.11 -6.20 12.90
C ALA A 49 -3.36 -7.53 12.72
N PRO A 50 -3.86 -8.46 11.90
CA PRO A 50 -3.17 -9.71 11.67
C PRO A 50 -1.84 -9.46 10.95
N GLU A 51 -0.77 -10.06 11.45
CA GLU A 51 0.50 -10.10 10.74
C GLU A 51 0.43 -11.11 9.59
N VAL A 52 0.90 -10.72 8.42
CA VAL A 52 0.96 -11.56 7.22
C VAL A 52 2.38 -11.62 6.67
N THR A 53 2.68 -12.66 5.89
CA THR A 53 4.02 -12.84 5.33
C THR A 53 4.40 -11.68 4.40
N LYS A 54 5.66 -11.21 4.49
CA LYS A 54 6.21 -10.16 3.60
C LYS A 54 6.18 -10.49 2.09
N GLY A 55 6.06 -11.77 1.73
CA GLY A 55 6.16 -12.22 0.35
C GLY A 55 7.56 -12.03 -0.28
N PRO A 56 7.73 -12.40 -1.55
CA PRO A 56 9.04 -12.42 -2.21
C PRO A 56 9.47 -11.05 -2.75
N TYR A 57 8.59 -10.05 -2.77
CA TYR A 57 8.80 -8.75 -3.44
C TYR A 57 9.26 -7.62 -2.53
N TYR A 58 9.52 -7.90 -1.25
CA TYR A 58 10.07 -6.94 -0.31
C TYR A 58 11.56 -6.72 -0.58
N HIS A 59 12.01 -5.46 -0.67
CA HIS A 59 13.43 -5.16 -0.73
C HIS A 59 13.96 -5.00 0.70
N SER A 60 15.20 -5.42 0.95
CA SER A 60 15.81 -5.18 2.28
C SER A 60 16.33 -3.76 2.43
N GLU A 61 16.56 -3.06 1.31
CA GLU A 61 17.20 -1.75 1.24
C GLU A 61 16.63 -0.94 0.07
N GLY A 62 16.93 0.35 -0.01
CA GLY A 62 16.58 1.17 -1.16
C GLY A 62 15.16 1.73 -1.17
N HIS A 63 14.47 1.73 -0.02
CA HIS A 63 13.11 2.23 0.08
C HIS A 63 13.08 3.77 0.15
N PRO A 64 12.40 4.47 -0.80
CA PRO A 64 12.36 5.92 -0.80
C PRO A 64 11.33 6.46 0.22
N ILE A 65 11.66 7.57 0.88
CA ILE A 65 10.71 8.30 1.72
C ILE A 65 9.92 9.28 0.83
N ARG A 66 8.66 8.99 0.53
CA ARG A 66 7.80 9.82 -0.33
C ARG A 66 6.31 9.49 -0.19
N GLN A 67 5.45 10.47 -0.44
CA GLN A 67 3.99 10.30 -0.43
C GLN A 67 3.43 9.86 -1.79
N ASN A 68 3.88 10.50 -2.87
CA ASN A 68 3.50 10.07 -4.22
C ASN A 68 4.41 8.92 -4.65
N ILE A 69 3.82 7.72 -4.74
CA ILE A 69 4.50 6.50 -5.14
C ILE A 69 4.08 6.03 -6.54
N ALA A 70 3.08 6.67 -7.16
CA ALA A 70 2.56 6.27 -8.47
C ALA A 70 3.62 6.35 -9.58
N GLU A 71 4.49 7.36 -9.51
CA GLU A 71 5.42 7.71 -10.59
C GLU A 71 4.71 7.76 -11.95
N TRP A 72 5.17 6.95 -12.93
CA TRP A 72 4.64 6.86 -14.28
C TRP A 72 3.79 5.60 -14.50
N GLN A 73 3.26 4.99 -13.42
CA GLN A 73 2.41 3.82 -13.55
C GLN A 73 0.97 4.22 -13.87
N ASP A 74 0.45 3.66 -14.95
CA ASP A 74 -0.96 3.82 -15.33
C ASP A 74 -1.87 3.04 -14.38
N GLY A 75 -2.97 3.67 -13.98
CA GLY A 75 -4.00 3.03 -13.16
C GLY A 75 -5.02 4.01 -12.60
N LEU A 76 -5.98 3.47 -11.85
CA LEU A 76 -6.96 4.29 -11.14
C LEU A 76 -6.29 4.96 -9.94
N LEU A 77 -6.32 6.29 -9.86
CA LEU A 77 -5.75 7.03 -8.74
C LEU A 77 -6.36 6.59 -7.40
N LEU A 78 -5.50 6.33 -6.42
CA LEU A 78 -5.87 5.96 -5.06
C LEU A 78 -5.15 6.87 -4.07
N LEU A 79 -5.93 7.62 -3.28
CA LEU A 79 -5.44 8.27 -2.07
C LEU A 79 -5.60 7.29 -0.92
N LEU A 80 -4.48 6.91 -0.30
CA LEU A 80 -4.44 5.89 0.74
C LEU A 80 -3.95 6.52 2.05
N ASP A 81 -4.81 6.50 3.06
CA ASP A 81 -4.46 6.89 4.42
C ASP A 81 -4.34 5.65 5.31
N ILE A 82 -3.17 5.49 5.93
CA ILE A 82 -2.89 4.41 6.87
C ILE A 82 -2.71 5.02 8.26
N GLY A 83 -3.64 4.73 9.15
CA GLY A 83 -3.52 5.04 10.57
C GLY A 83 -2.84 3.92 11.34
N VAL A 84 -1.98 4.29 12.29
CA VAL A 84 -1.28 3.35 13.18
C VAL A 84 -1.73 3.63 14.60
N ILE A 85 -2.26 2.61 15.28
CA ILE A 85 -2.76 2.70 16.66
C ILE A 85 -1.96 1.74 17.54
N ASP A 86 -1.60 2.21 18.73
CA ASP A 86 -1.08 1.38 19.81
C ASP A 86 -2.21 0.58 20.46
N ILE A 87 -2.10 -0.74 20.47
CA ILE A 87 -3.16 -1.60 21.01
C ILE A 87 -3.28 -1.54 22.54
N GLU A 88 -2.21 -1.16 23.25
CA GLU A 88 -2.22 -1.10 24.72
C GLU A 88 -2.94 0.15 25.21
N THR A 89 -2.68 1.28 24.54
CA THR A 89 -3.25 2.58 24.92
C THR A 89 -4.48 2.97 24.10
N CYS A 90 -4.72 2.27 22.99
CA CYS A 90 -5.69 2.65 21.95
C CYS A 90 -5.52 4.08 21.46
N GLN A 91 -4.31 4.62 21.57
CA GLN A 91 -3.95 5.93 21.07
C GLN A 91 -3.24 5.81 19.73
N PRO A 92 -3.49 6.73 18.80
CA PRO A 92 -2.75 6.80 17.57
C PRO A 92 -1.25 7.09 17.79
N LEU A 93 -0.40 6.52 16.95
CA LEU A 93 1.06 6.62 17.06
C LEU A 93 1.62 7.56 15.98
N PRO A 94 2.01 8.81 16.33
CA PRO A 94 2.67 9.72 15.40
C PRO A 94 4.14 9.35 15.20
N ASN A 95 4.72 9.80 14.08
CA ASN A 95 6.13 9.61 13.72
C ASN A 95 6.58 8.14 13.59
N VAL A 96 5.64 7.24 13.32
CA VAL A 96 5.94 5.85 12.95
C VAL A 96 6.01 5.77 11.44
N LEU A 97 7.04 5.11 10.91
CA LEU A 97 7.22 5.01 9.46
C LEU A 97 6.41 3.85 8.89
N VAL A 98 5.49 4.17 7.98
CA VAL A 98 4.70 3.20 7.23
C VAL A 98 5.38 3.00 5.87
N ASP A 99 5.78 1.78 5.56
CA ASP A 99 6.43 1.38 4.31
C ASP A 99 5.48 0.49 3.51
N ILE A 100 5.14 0.92 2.29
CA ILE A 100 4.22 0.19 1.43
C ILE A 100 4.87 -0.19 0.10
N TRP A 101 4.47 -1.35 -0.41
CA TRP A 101 4.79 -1.80 -1.75
C TRP A 101 3.61 -2.57 -2.34
N GLN A 102 3.40 -2.43 -3.64
CA GLN A 102 2.30 -3.09 -4.33
C GLN A 102 2.66 -3.38 -5.79
N ALA A 103 1.84 -4.21 -6.42
CA ALA A 103 1.85 -4.36 -7.86
C ALA A 103 1.25 -3.13 -8.56
N ASN A 104 1.64 -2.91 -9.82
CA ASN A 104 0.94 -2.00 -10.72
C ASN A 104 -0.41 -2.57 -11.17
N ALA A 105 -1.17 -1.80 -11.96
CA ALA A 105 -2.50 -2.18 -12.45
C ALA A 105 -2.53 -3.50 -13.25
N THR A 106 -1.38 -3.96 -13.75
CA THR A 106 -1.23 -5.21 -14.52
C THR A 106 -0.65 -6.37 -13.71
N GLY A 107 -0.41 -6.19 -12.41
CA GLY A 107 0.03 -7.26 -11.51
C GLY A 107 1.55 -7.39 -11.34
N ASN A 108 2.32 -6.35 -11.68
CA ASN A 108 3.79 -6.41 -11.71
C ASN A 108 4.45 -5.55 -10.63
N TYR A 109 5.58 -6.00 -10.10
CA TYR A 109 6.33 -5.31 -9.02
C TYR A 109 7.63 -4.70 -9.54
N ALA A 110 7.92 -3.45 -9.14
CA ALA A 110 9.17 -2.77 -9.45
C ALA A 110 10.39 -3.43 -8.79
N GLY A 111 11.55 -3.44 -9.47
CA GLY A 111 12.82 -3.89 -8.89
C GLY A 111 13.11 -5.39 -9.00
N HIS A 112 12.25 -6.16 -9.68
CA HIS A 112 12.37 -7.62 -9.85
C HIS A 112 12.58 -7.99 -11.32
N PRO A 113 13.76 -7.74 -11.91
CA PRO A 113 14.05 -7.98 -13.34
C PRO A 113 14.03 -9.45 -13.73
N PHE A 114 14.27 -10.35 -12.78
CA PHE A 114 14.40 -11.77 -13.03
C PHE A 114 13.34 -12.56 -12.25
N PRO A 115 12.64 -13.49 -12.91
CA PRO A 115 11.86 -14.48 -12.19
C PRO A 115 12.76 -15.33 -11.30
N LEU A 116 12.24 -15.81 -10.17
CA LEU A 116 12.91 -16.88 -9.41
C LEU A 116 13.22 -18.06 -10.35
N LEU A 117 14.35 -18.74 -10.16
CA LEU A 117 14.84 -19.79 -11.07
C LEU A 117 13.77 -20.86 -11.39
N HIS A 118 12.94 -21.23 -10.40
CA HIS A 118 11.85 -22.20 -10.57
C HIS A 118 10.59 -21.65 -11.26
N LEU A 119 10.53 -20.33 -11.49
CA LEU A 119 9.44 -19.61 -12.17
C LEU A 119 9.85 -19.09 -13.55
N ALA A 120 11.12 -19.19 -13.93
CA ALA A 120 11.66 -18.65 -15.18
C ALA A 120 10.94 -19.16 -16.43
N ASN A 121 10.40 -20.38 -16.37
CA ASN A 121 9.68 -21.02 -17.49
C ASN A 121 8.18 -21.21 -17.19
N LYS A 122 7.63 -20.56 -16.16
CA LYS A 122 6.23 -20.75 -15.79
C LYS A 122 5.35 -20.05 -16.83
N LYS A 123 4.65 -20.86 -17.62
CA LYS A 123 3.69 -20.36 -18.62
C LYS A 123 2.49 -19.71 -17.91
N PRO A 124 1.80 -18.75 -18.58
CA PRO A 124 0.46 -18.34 -18.18
C PRO A 124 -0.37 -19.56 -17.82
N GLN A 125 -1.14 -19.48 -16.74
CA GLN A 125 -2.03 -20.59 -16.37
C GLN A 125 -2.97 -20.87 -17.55
N VAL A 126 -2.95 -22.09 -18.06
CA VAL A 126 -3.84 -22.57 -19.13
C VAL A 126 -4.92 -23.42 -18.46
N GLY A 127 -6.16 -22.92 -18.43
CA GLY A 127 -7.31 -23.60 -17.83
C GLY A 127 -7.66 -23.16 -16.39
N GLY A 128 -8.91 -23.40 -16.00
CA GLY A 128 -9.50 -22.98 -14.72
C GLY A 128 -9.95 -21.51 -14.70
N LYS A 129 -10.47 -21.05 -13.56
CA LYS A 129 -10.97 -19.66 -13.34
C LYS A 129 -9.91 -18.57 -13.60
N HIS A 130 -8.64 -18.97 -13.66
CA HIS A 130 -7.47 -18.12 -13.83
C HIS A 130 -6.74 -18.38 -15.16
N SER A 131 -7.42 -18.92 -16.17
CA SER A 131 -6.87 -19.15 -17.51
C SER A 131 -6.56 -17.84 -18.23
N GLY A 132 -5.37 -17.70 -18.81
CA GLY A 132 -4.97 -16.53 -19.62
C GLY A 132 -4.34 -15.37 -18.83
N LEU A 133 -4.06 -15.57 -17.54
CA LEU A 133 -3.38 -14.57 -16.73
C LEU A 133 -1.90 -14.46 -17.11
N LEU A 134 -1.46 -13.23 -17.35
CA LEU A 134 -0.08 -12.90 -17.70
C LEU A 134 0.89 -13.47 -16.65
N MET A 135 2.07 -13.85 -17.13
CA MET A 135 3.17 -14.29 -16.29
C MET A 135 3.41 -13.28 -15.18
N ALA A 136 3.72 -13.78 -13.98
CA ALA A 136 4.52 -12.99 -13.06
C ALA A 136 5.76 -12.51 -13.85
N PHE A 137 6.16 -11.24 -13.69
CA PHE A 137 7.41 -10.65 -14.20
C PHE A 137 7.43 -10.22 -15.69
N PRO A 138 7.01 -8.98 -16.03
CA PRO A 138 7.79 -8.16 -16.95
C PRO A 138 9.14 -7.88 -16.27
N CYS A 139 10.19 -7.80 -17.08
CA CYS A 139 11.54 -7.48 -16.62
C CYS A 139 11.60 -6.01 -16.14
N THR A 140 11.29 -5.74 -14.88
CA THR A 140 11.45 -4.41 -14.27
C THR A 140 12.90 -4.20 -13.88
N LEU A 141 13.52 -3.04 -14.13
CA LEU A 141 14.93 -2.85 -13.77
C LEU A 141 15.14 -2.89 -12.25
N HIS A 142 16.29 -3.39 -11.79
CA HIS A 142 16.59 -3.51 -10.34
C HIS A 142 16.50 -2.17 -9.59
N LYS A 143 16.75 -1.06 -10.30
CA LYS A 143 16.71 0.30 -9.76
C LYS A 143 15.31 0.93 -9.69
N GLU A 144 14.30 0.29 -10.27
CA GLU A 144 12.95 0.84 -10.28
C GLU A 144 12.30 0.71 -8.90
N THR A 145 11.66 1.79 -8.46
CA THR A 145 11.01 1.87 -7.16
C THR A 145 9.56 2.31 -7.23
N TRP A 146 8.96 2.43 -8.43
CA TRP A 146 7.56 2.81 -8.59
C TRP A 146 6.65 1.91 -7.76
N LEU A 147 5.58 2.51 -7.22
CA LEU A 147 4.63 1.90 -6.30
C LEU A 147 5.26 1.32 -5.02
N ARG A 148 6.39 1.89 -4.63
CA ARG A 148 7.04 1.68 -3.33
C ARG A 148 7.31 3.03 -2.68
N GLY A 149 7.12 3.10 -1.38
CA GLY A 149 7.50 4.26 -0.61
C GLY A 149 7.16 4.13 0.85
N ALA A 150 7.89 4.88 1.66
CA ALA A 150 7.64 4.99 3.07
C ALA A 150 7.28 6.43 3.45
N TRP A 151 6.37 6.58 4.39
CA TRP A 151 5.97 7.89 4.90
C TRP A 151 5.60 7.81 6.38
N PRO A 152 6.06 8.76 7.21
CA PRO A 152 5.73 8.75 8.63
C PRO A 152 4.28 9.18 8.86
N THR A 153 3.67 8.62 9.90
CA THR A 153 2.40 9.12 10.42
C THR A 153 2.56 10.56 10.91
N ASN A 154 1.65 11.44 10.49
CA ASN A 154 1.71 12.86 10.80
C ASN A 154 0.99 13.19 12.13
N ARG A 155 0.77 14.49 12.42
CA ARG A 155 0.03 14.94 13.62
C ARG A 155 -1.48 14.64 13.57
N ASN A 156 -2.02 14.35 12.39
CA ASN A 156 -3.35 13.79 12.20
C ASN A 156 -3.30 12.25 12.22
N GLU A 157 -2.15 11.70 12.62
CA GLU A 157 -1.89 10.31 12.99
C GLU A 157 -1.99 9.31 11.84
N VAL A 158 -2.01 9.82 10.60
CA VAL A 158 -2.07 9.00 9.37
C VAL A 158 -0.82 9.20 8.52
N ALA A 159 -0.40 8.14 7.84
CA ALA A 159 0.54 8.19 6.73
C ALA A 159 -0.28 8.23 5.42
N GLN A 160 -0.16 9.33 4.68
CA GLN A 160 -0.93 9.57 3.45
C GLN A 160 -0.07 9.32 2.20
N PHE A 161 -0.57 8.47 1.31
CA PHE A 161 0.05 8.13 0.04
C PHE A 161 -0.85 8.48 -1.15
N THR A 162 -0.23 8.91 -2.24
CA THR A 162 -0.84 8.97 -3.57
C THR A 162 -0.27 7.81 -4.39
N THR A 163 -1.13 6.84 -4.73
CA THR A 163 -0.78 5.62 -5.49
C THR A 163 -1.84 5.33 -6.55
N ILE A 164 -1.80 4.16 -7.18
CA ILE A 164 -2.86 3.62 -8.03
C ILE A 164 -3.49 2.38 -7.40
N PHE A 165 -4.71 2.06 -7.78
CA PHE A 165 -5.35 0.80 -7.39
C PHE A 165 -4.56 -0.40 -7.99
N PRO A 166 -4.11 -1.36 -7.16
CA PRO A 166 -3.25 -2.44 -7.65
C PRO A 166 -4.00 -3.42 -8.56
N GLY A 167 -3.28 -3.96 -9.53
CA GLY A 167 -3.70 -5.14 -10.27
C GLY A 167 -3.60 -6.40 -9.41
N TYR A 168 -4.26 -7.46 -9.86
CA TYR A 168 -4.06 -8.79 -9.30
C TYR A 168 -2.97 -9.53 -10.10
N TYR A 169 -2.39 -10.55 -9.48
CA TYR A 169 -1.49 -11.49 -10.16
C TYR A 169 -1.84 -12.91 -9.75
N THR A 170 -1.43 -13.87 -10.57
CA THR A 170 -1.87 -15.27 -10.46
C THR A 170 -1.71 -15.82 -9.04
N GLY A 171 -2.82 -16.35 -8.50
CA GLY A 171 -2.86 -16.99 -7.18
C GLY A 171 -3.05 -16.03 -5.99
N HIS A 172 -3.24 -14.72 -6.22
CA HIS A 172 -3.38 -13.73 -5.16
C HIS A 172 -4.54 -12.77 -5.45
N ALA A 173 -5.28 -12.38 -4.41
CA ALA A 173 -6.21 -11.26 -4.49
C ALA A 173 -5.45 -9.93 -4.67
N THR A 174 -6.12 -8.87 -5.13
CA THR A 174 -5.55 -7.52 -5.12
C THR A 174 -5.20 -7.09 -3.69
N HIS A 175 -3.98 -6.60 -3.46
CA HIS A 175 -3.51 -6.16 -2.13
C HIS A 175 -2.42 -5.10 -2.23
N ILE A 176 -2.22 -4.39 -1.12
CA ILE A 176 -1.09 -3.49 -0.87
C ILE A 176 -0.36 -4.04 0.34
N HIS A 177 0.93 -4.31 0.21
CA HIS A 177 1.71 -4.70 1.36
C HIS A 177 2.03 -3.48 2.21
N THR A 178 2.01 -3.67 3.53
CA THR A 178 2.35 -2.63 4.51
C THR A 178 3.28 -3.22 5.55
N LYS A 179 4.32 -2.48 5.89
CA LYS A 179 5.21 -2.76 7.03
C LYS A 179 5.37 -1.48 7.83
N VAL A 180 5.42 -1.61 9.15
CA VAL A 180 5.44 -0.46 10.06
C VAL A 180 6.72 -0.51 10.89
N PHE A 181 7.40 0.63 10.98
CA PHE A 181 8.66 0.80 11.70
C PHE A 181 8.52 1.86 12.79
N PRO A 182 8.46 1.46 14.06
CA PRO A 182 8.35 2.40 15.19
C PRO A 182 9.60 3.25 15.35
N GLU A 183 10.76 2.64 15.11
CA GLU A 183 12.06 3.29 15.21
C GLU A 183 12.71 3.35 13.81
N TRP A 184 12.96 4.56 13.34
CA TRP A 184 13.52 4.80 12.03
C TRP A 184 14.34 6.09 12.00
N THR A 185 15.21 6.23 11.00
CA THR A 185 16.02 7.44 10.80
C THR A 185 16.16 7.70 9.30
N PRO A 186 15.90 8.93 8.83
CA PRO A 186 16.12 9.29 7.43
C PRO A 186 17.62 9.32 7.12
N LEU A 187 17.97 8.87 5.91
CA LEU A 187 19.31 8.89 5.37
C LEU A 187 19.46 10.06 4.38
N PRO A 188 20.67 10.63 4.20
CA PRO A 188 20.90 11.77 3.30
C PRO A 188 20.52 11.53 1.83
N ASN A 189 20.41 10.27 1.41
CA ASN A 189 20.03 9.85 0.07
C ASN A 189 18.50 9.76 -0.14
N GLY A 190 17.69 10.22 0.81
CA GLY A 190 16.22 10.17 0.72
C GLY A 190 15.61 8.80 1.05
N MET A 191 16.40 7.89 1.60
CA MET A 191 15.96 6.58 2.09
C MET A 191 15.87 6.59 3.63
N PHE A 192 15.58 5.45 4.24
CA PHE A 192 15.59 5.30 5.70
C PHE A 192 16.39 4.09 6.16
N LYS A 193 16.81 4.13 7.42
CA LYS A 193 17.21 2.97 8.21
C LYS A 193 16.14 2.74 9.28
N ALA A 194 15.73 1.50 9.49
CA ALA A 194 14.76 1.14 10.52
C ALA A 194 15.18 -0.13 11.26
N SER A 195 14.73 -0.26 12.50
CA SER A 195 14.95 -1.41 13.40
C SER A 195 13.64 -2.06 13.82
#